data_AF-A0A1A8ITP3-F1
#
_entry.id   AF-A0A1A8ITP3-F1
#
_cell.length_a   1.000
_cell.length_b   1.000
_cell.length_c   1.000
_cell.angle_alpha   90.00
_cell.angle_beta   90.00
_cell.angle_gamma   90.00
#
_symmetry.space_group_name_H-M   'P 1'
#
loop_
_entity.id
_entity.type
_entity.pdbx_description
1 polymer ?
#
loop_
_entity_poly.entity_id
_entity_poly.type
_entity_poly.pdbx_seq_one_letter_code
_entity_poly.pdbx_strand_id
1 'polypeptide(L)'
;VPSKNHGVTLVKGDDPYSPAYKILNPDLIPPVPESAFGDLVDSIYAERGFLLLLNFKQFKRTRGSLLTVEKRDGSGPVFEIVSNGKANTLDIVYSTENKQQVVSIEKVDLATGHWKNITLFVQEDRAQLFAGCEEVNTAELDVPIQSVLTQDIPAGAQLRVGKGAVSDRFMGVLQNVRFVFGTTLEAILRNKGCQSSVTSDTMILDVLNGSSAIRTEFTGHKTKDLQMVCGFSCEDLISMFKELKGLGVVVKELSNELRQLTNENKLIKNRIGIHSGVCIHNGIVRKNRDEWTVDDCTECTCQNSATVCRKISCPLIPCANATVPDGECCPRCGTPSD
;
A
#
# COMPACT_ATOMS: atom_id res chain seq x y z
N VAL A 1 25.71 -15.69 40.58
CA VAL A 1 26.57 -15.54 39.38
C VAL A 1 25.68 -15.00 38.27
N PRO A 2 25.95 -13.82 37.67
CA PRO A 2 25.17 -13.38 36.52
C PRO A 2 25.43 -14.42 35.42
N SER A 3 24.41 -15.17 35.03
CA SER A 3 24.58 -16.16 33.96
C SER A 3 24.92 -15.39 32.69
N LYS A 4 26.19 -15.48 32.26
CA LYS A 4 26.76 -14.65 31.18
C LYS A 4 25.93 -14.65 29.89
N ASN A 5 25.04 -15.63 29.71
CA ASN A 5 24.28 -15.83 28.47
C ASN A 5 22.75 -15.93 28.63
N HIS A 6 22.16 -15.58 29.78
CA HIS A 6 20.69 -15.58 29.99
C HIS A 6 19.98 -16.88 29.53
N GLY A 7 20.61 -18.04 29.72
CA GLY A 7 20.02 -19.33 29.34
C GLY A 7 20.03 -19.68 27.85
N VAL A 8 20.68 -18.88 27.00
CA VAL A 8 20.77 -19.12 25.55
C VAL A 8 22.22 -19.07 25.04
N THR A 9 22.44 -19.44 23.78
CA THR A 9 23.70 -19.17 23.08
C THR A 9 23.41 -18.82 21.62
N LEU A 10 24.07 -17.79 21.13
CA LEU A 10 23.94 -17.35 19.75
C LEU A 10 24.51 -18.41 18.80
N VAL A 11 23.76 -18.74 17.75
CA VAL A 11 24.15 -19.70 16.71
C VAL A 11 23.72 -19.18 15.33
N LYS A 12 24.23 -19.79 14.26
CA LYS A 12 23.75 -19.52 12.91
C LYS A 12 22.34 -20.09 12.73
N GLY A 13 21.44 -19.27 12.21
CA GLY A 13 20.07 -19.63 11.92
C GLY A 13 19.83 -20.10 10.49
N ASP A 14 18.56 -20.30 10.16
CA ASP A 14 18.06 -20.50 8.80
C ASP A 14 18.12 -19.20 8.00
N ASP A 15 17.72 -18.09 8.64
CA ASP A 15 17.89 -16.74 8.09
C ASP A 15 19.30 -16.22 8.42
N PRO A 16 20.15 -15.91 7.41
CA PRO A 16 21.52 -15.45 7.63
C PRO A 16 21.60 -14.01 8.15
N TYR A 17 20.51 -13.24 8.06
CA TYR A 17 20.48 -11.82 8.42
C TYR A 17 19.89 -11.56 9.81
N SER A 18 19.52 -12.60 10.55
CA SER A 18 18.98 -12.47 11.91
C SER A 18 19.61 -13.49 12.88
N PRO A 19 19.73 -13.13 14.18
CA PRO A 19 20.31 -14.04 15.16
C PRO A 19 19.39 -15.22 15.47
N ALA A 20 19.97 -16.41 15.64
CA ALA A 20 19.30 -17.58 16.17
C ALA A 20 19.87 -17.95 17.55
N TYR A 21 19.02 -18.47 18.42
CA TYR A 21 19.37 -18.75 19.81
C TYR A 21 19.13 -20.22 20.13
N LYS A 22 20.19 -20.94 20.47
CA LYS A 22 20.09 -22.27 21.05
C LYS A 22 19.66 -22.13 22.51
N ILE A 23 18.56 -22.78 22.86
CA ILE A 23 18.03 -22.76 24.22
C ILE A 23 18.84 -23.74 25.08
N LEU A 24 19.41 -23.25 26.18
CA LEU A 24 20.18 -24.05 27.15
C LEU A 24 19.40 -24.22 28.45
N ASN A 25 18.89 -23.11 28.99
CA ASN A 25 18.05 -23.09 30.17
C ASN A 25 16.98 -21.99 30.02
N PRO A 26 15.75 -22.33 29.62
CA PRO A 26 14.72 -21.34 29.33
C PRO A 26 14.21 -20.61 30.58
N ASP A 27 14.50 -21.10 31.80
CA ASP A 27 14.17 -20.40 33.04
C ASP A 27 14.99 -19.12 33.23
N LEU A 28 16.19 -19.06 32.66
CA LEU A 28 17.09 -17.90 32.75
C LEU A 28 16.85 -16.85 31.65
N ILE A 29 15.98 -17.14 30.68
CA ILE A 29 15.56 -16.17 29.66
C ILE A 29 14.60 -15.19 30.34
N PRO A 30 14.85 -13.87 30.31
CA PRO A 30 13.93 -12.92 30.92
C PRO A 30 12.55 -12.96 30.26
N PRO A 31 11.46 -12.71 31.01
CA PRO A 31 10.15 -12.52 30.41
C PRO A 31 10.14 -11.28 29.51
N VAL A 32 9.18 -11.23 28.59
CA VAL A 32 8.92 -10.01 27.81
C VAL A 32 8.52 -8.88 28.78
N PRO A 33 9.06 -7.65 28.62
CA PRO A 33 8.68 -6.52 29.46
C PRO A 33 7.16 -6.31 29.47
N GLU A 34 6.62 -5.98 30.64
CA GLU A 34 5.17 -5.87 30.85
C GLU A 34 4.49 -4.87 29.91
N SER A 35 5.14 -3.73 29.62
CA SER A 35 4.62 -2.74 28.66
C SER A 35 4.50 -3.31 27.25
N ALA A 36 5.57 -3.94 26.74
CA ALA A 36 5.56 -4.57 25.43
C ALA A 36 4.60 -5.76 25.35
N PHE A 37 4.40 -6.49 26.47
CA PHE A 37 3.38 -7.53 26.55
C PHE A 37 1.97 -6.94 26.55
N GLY A 38 1.75 -5.80 27.22
CA GLY A 38 0.51 -5.03 27.15
C GLY A 38 0.17 -4.60 25.71
N ASP A 39 1.12 -3.95 25.02
CA ASP A 39 0.94 -3.53 23.62
C ASP A 39 0.60 -4.71 22.69
N LEU A 40 1.21 -5.88 22.94
CA LEU A 40 0.91 -7.11 22.22
C LEU A 40 -0.52 -7.58 22.46
N VAL A 41 -0.96 -7.62 23.72
CA VAL A 41 -2.32 -8.04 24.09
C VAL A 41 -3.37 -7.06 23.53
N ASP A 42 -3.11 -5.76 23.56
CA ASP A 42 -3.98 -4.75 22.95
C ASP A 42 -4.11 -4.96 21.43
N SER A 43 -3.01 -5.30 20.76
CA SER A 43 -3.01 -5.61 19.32
C SER A 43 -3.82 -6.89 19.03
N ILE A 44 -3.68 -7.93 19.85
CA ILE A 44 -4.46 -9.18 19.74
C ILE A 44 -5.95 -8.89 19.92
N TYR A 45 -6.32 -8.05 20.89
CA TYR A 45 -7.70 -7.68 21.14
C TYR A 45 -8.30 -6.87 19.98
N ALA A 46 -7.54 -5.89 19.46
CA ALA A 46 -7.97 -5.04 18.34
C ALA A 46 -8.18 -5.83 17.04
N GLU A 47 -7.29 -6.77 16.73
CA GLU A 47 -7.38 -7.60 15.51
C GLU A 47 -8.15 -8.91 15.71
N ARG A 48 -8.62 -9.18 16.93
CA ARG A 48 -9.28 -10.42 17.33
C ARG A 48 -8.48 -11.66 16.92
N GLY A 49 -7.16 -11.59 17.02
CA GLY A 49 -6.28 -12.54 16.36
C GLY A 49 -4.83 -12.09 16.30
N PHE A 50 -4.00 -12.94 15.72
CA PHE A 50 -2.61 -12.63 15.42
C PHE A 50 -2.03 -13.53 14.33
N LEU A 51 -0.97 -13.06 13.67
CA LEU A 51 -0.07 -13.88 12.87
C LEU A 51 1.22 -14.11 13.66
N LEU A 52 1.51 -15.36 14.01
CA LEU A 52 2.77 -15.75 14.64
C LEU A 52 3.68 -16.38 13.58
N LEU A 53 4.82 -15.74 13.35
CA LEU A 53 5.90 -16.24 12.50
C LEU A 53 7.02 -16.75 13.39
N LEU A 54 7.53 -17.95 13.10
CA LEU A 54 8.74 -18.44 13.76
C LEU A 54 9.52 -19.43 12.90
N ASN A 55 10.84 -19.38 13.08
CA ASN A 55 11.77 -20.36 12.55
C ASN A 55 12.38 -21.13 13.71
N PHE A 56 12.41 -22.45 13.64
CA PHE A 56 13.01 -23.25 14.71
C PHE A 56 13.55 -24.58 14.23
N LYS A 57 14.48 -25.12 15.00
CA LYS A 57 15.05 -26.45 14.84
C LYS A 57 14.91 -27.19 16.16
N GLN A 58 13.93 -28.07 16.25
CA GLN A 58 13.62 -28.81 17.47
C GLN A 58 14.18 -30.23 17.44
N PHE A 59 14.65 -30.73 18.59
CA PHE A 59 15.12 -32.09 18.74
C PHE A 59 14.00 -33.11 18.49
N LYS A 60 14.36 -34.21 17.82
CA LYS A 60 13.40 -35.26 17.43
C LYS A 60 12.65 -35.80 18.64
N ARG A 61 11.33 -36.01 18.49
CA ARG A 61 10.44 -36.60 19.50
C ARG A 61 10.42 -35.86 20.85
N THR A 62 10.79 -34.58 20.88
CA THR A 62 10.65 -33.74 22.07
C THR A 62 9.32 -33.01 22.04
N ARG A 63 8.77 -32.73 23.23
CA ARG A 63 7.66 -31.80 23.44
C ARG A 63 8.25 -30.55 24.06
N GLY A 64 7.93 -29.37 23.52
CA GLY A 64 8.51 -28.12 24.01
C GLY A 64 7.65 -26.92 23.65
N SER A 65 7.44 -26.05 24.63
CA SER A 65 6.72 -24.79 24.46
C SER A 65 7.54 -23.82 23.62
N LEU A 66 6.95 -23.33 22.53
CA LEU A 66 7.52 -22.26 21.72
C LEU A 66 7.34 -20.92 22.43
N LEU A 67 6.15 -20.68 22.98
CA LEU A 67 5.82 -19.51 23.78
C LEU A 67 4.74 -19.85 24.82
N THR A 68 4.80 -19.17 25.96
CA THR A 68 3.88 -19.37 27.08
C THR A 68 3.59 -18.03 27.74
N VAL A 69 2.31 -17.72 27.92
CA VAL A 69 1.83 -16.72 28.88
C VAL A 69 1.56 -17.46 30.18
N GLU A 70 2.46 -17.35 31.15
CA GLU A 70 2.34 -18.02 32.45
C GLU A 70 1.87 -17.04 33.52
N LYS A 71 1.02 -17.51 34.43
CA LYS A 71 0.59 -16.71 35.59
C LYS A 71 1.76 -16.53 36.55
N ARG A 72 1.91 -15.33 37.12
CA ARG A 72 3.02 -15.00 38.03
C ARG A 72 2.96 -15.76 39.35
N ASP A 73 1.78 -16.25 39.73
CA ASP A 73 1.57 -17.10 40.91
C ASP A 73 2.02 -18.56 40.70
N GLY A 74 2.44 -18.93 39.49
CA GLY A 74 2.89 -20.28 39.15
C GLY A 74 1.75 -21.30 39.01
N SER A 75 0.48 -20.87 38.99
CA SER A 75 -0.67 -21.76 38.90
C SER A 75 -0.86 -22.40 37.51
N GLY A 76 -0.06 -22.01 36.52
CA GLY A 76 -0.03 -22.62 35.19
C GLY A 76 -0.10 -21.60 34.04
N PRO A 77 -0.32 -22.07 32.81
CA PRO A 77 -0.42 -21.21 31.63
C PRO A 77 -1.79 -20.54 31.54
N VAL A 78 -1.83 -19.26 31.17
CA VAL A 78 -3.04 -18.63 30.59
C VAL A 78 -3.19 -19.09 29.15
N PHE A 79 -2.09 -19.09 28.39
CA PHE A 79 -2.01 -19.46 27.00
C PHE A 79 -0.63 -20.02 26.69
N GLU A 80 -0.52 -21.07 25.87
CA GLU A 80 0.75 -21.74 25.57
C GLU A 80 0.67 -22.45 24.21
N ILE A 81 1.72 -22.30 23.41
CA ILE A 81 1.85 -22.97 22.10
C ILE A 81 2.98 -23.98 22.19
N VAL A 82 2.64 -25.26 22.08
CA VAL A 82 3.57 -26.38 22.26
C VAL A 82 3.78 -27.11 20.94
N SER A 83 5.04 -27.27 20.55
CA SER A 83 5.39 -28.22 19.51
C SER A 83 5.62 -29.60 20.12
N ASN A 84 4.66 -30.52 19.89
CA ASN A 84 4.62 -31.84 20.49
C ASN A 84 5.09 -32.92 19.51
N GLY A 85 6.41 -33.12 19.47
CA GLY A 85 7.04 -34.13 18.63
C GLY A 85 6.75 -35.59 19.02
N LYS A 86 6.13 -35.83 20.18
CA LYS A 86 5.72 -37.19 20.60
C LYS A 86 4.40 -37.61 19.96
N ALA A 87 3.45 -36.68 19.88
CA ALA A 87 2.15 -36.89 19.27
C ALA A 87 2.08 -36.45 17.79
N ASN A 88 3.13 -35.78 17.29
CA ASN A 88 3.16 -35.14 15.98
C ASN A 88 2.06 -34.06 15.82
N THR A 89 1.95 -33.20 16.84
CA THR A 89 0.94 -32.14 16.91
C THR A 89 1.56 -30.79 17.27
N LEU A 90 0.86 -29.71 16.91
CA LEU A 90 1.04 -28.39 17.52
C LEU A 90 -0.15 -28.16 18.46
N ASP A 91 0.12 -28.08 19.76
CA ASP A 91 -0.91 -27.95 20.78
C ASP A 91 -1.06 -26.48 21.18
N ILE A 92 -2.27 -25.96 21.13
CA ILE A 92 -2.67 -24.67 21.69
C ILE A 92 -3.37 -24.96 23.02
N VAL A 93 -2.72 -24.56 24.10
CA VAL A 93 -3.16 -24.79 25.46
C VAL A 93 -3.62 -23.46 26.05
N TYR A 94 -4.80 -23.41 26.63
CA TYR A 94 -5.30 -22.18 27.26
C TYR A 94 -6.20 -22.48 28.44
N SER A 95 -6.27 -21.54 29.37
CA SER A 95 -7.10 -21.64 30.57
C SER A 95 -8.34 -20.78 30.43
N THR A 96 -9.52 -21.39 30.62
CA THR A 96 -10.79 -20.68 30.80
C THR A 96 -11.20 -20.74 32.28
N GLU A 97 -12.28 -20.05 32.68
CA GLU A 97 -12.80 -20.06 34.05
C GLU A 97 -13.07 -21.48 34.60
N ASN A 98 -13.40 -22.42 33.71
CA ASN A 98 -13.92 -23.72 34.09
C ASN A 98 -12.90 -24.87 33.99
N LYS A 99 -11.81 -24.71 33.21
CA LYS A 99 -10.75 -25.72 33.04
C LYS A 99 -9.66 -25.24 32.07
N GLN A 100 -8.53 -25.94 32.10
CA GLN A 100 -7.54 -25.88 31.04
C GLN A 100 -8.02 -26.68 29.82
N GLN A 101 -7.87 -26.10 28.64
CA GLN A 101 -8.23 -26.69 27.35
C GLN A 101 -6.97 -26.93 26.52
N VAL A 102 -7.02 -27.97 25.68
CA VAL A 102 -5.94 -28.32 24.76
C VAL A 102 -6.55 -28.59 23.39
N VAL A 103 -6.14 -27.80 22.40
CA VAL A 103 -6.53 -27.96 21.00
C VAL A 103 -5.30 -28.37 20.22
N SER A 104 -5.37 -29.47 19.47
CA SER A 104 -4.21 -30.05 18.77
C SER A 104 -4.38 -29.97 17.26
N ILE A 105 -3.41 -29.36 16.57
CA ILE A 105 -3.29 -29.41 15.12
C ILE A 105 -2.45 -30.63 14.78
N GLU A 106 -3.02 -31.62 14.08
CA GLU A 106 -2.36 -32.90 13.80
C GLU A 106 -1.53 -32.90 12.50
N LYS A 107 -0.59 -33.86 12.41
CA LYS A 107 0.24 -34.17 11.22
C LYS A 107 1.17 -33.02 10.81
N VAL A 108 1.84 -32.41 11.79
CA VAL A 108 2.60 -31.17 11.58
C VAL A 108 4.09 -31.37 11.27
N ASP A 109 4.66 -32.52 11.62
CA ASP A 109 6.07 -32.89 11.39
C ASP A 109 7.09 -31.80 11.74
N LEU A 110 6.92 -31.19 12.92
CA LEU A 110 7.74 -30.05 13.36
C LEU A 110 9.05 -30.48 14.05
N ALA A 111 8.98 -31.46 14.97
CA ALA A 111 10.11 -31.94 15.74
C ALA A 111 10.96 -32.96 14.96
N THR A 112 11.55 -32.52 13.84
CA THR A 112 12.30 -33.39 12.90
C THR A 112 13.81 -33.31 13.07
N GLY A 113 14.32 -32.37 13.88
CA GLY A 113 15.76 -32.06 13.93
C GLY A 113 16.24 -31.23 12.73
N HIS A 114 15.36 -30.82 11.83
CA HIS A 114 15.62 -29.88 10.74
C HIS A 114 14.98 -28.53 11.02
N TRP A 115 15.39 -27.50 10.29
CA TRP A 115 14.75 -26.19 10.35
C TRP A 115 13.32 -26.28 9.83
N LYS A 116 12.42 -25.62 10.54
CA LYS A 116 11.01 -25.45 10.20
C LYS A 116 10.69 -23.97 10.27
N ASN A 117 10.00 -23.49 9.26
CA ASN A 117 9.48 -22.14 9.16
C ASN A 117 7.97 -22.26 9.18
N ILE A 118 7.33 -21.78 10.25
CA ILE A 118 5.87 -21.86 10.37
C ILE A 118 5.23 -20.48 10.44
N THR A 119 4.02 -20.41 9.91
CA THR A 119 3.07 -19.31 10.13
C THR A 119 1.87 -19.91 10.85
N LEU A 120 1.61 -19.48 12.08
CA LEU A 120 0.37 -19.78 12.78
C LEU A 120 -0.53 -18.54 12.72
N PHE A 121 -1.65 -18.66 12.03
CA PHE A 121 -2.67 -17.63 11.95
C PHE A 121 -3.82 -17.99 12.89
N VAL A 122 -4.09 -17.14 13.88
CA VAL A 122 -5.22 -17.29 14.79
C VAL A 122 -6.13 -16.09 14.61
N GLN A 123 -7.42 -16.33 14.36
CA GLN A 123 -8.43 -15.28 14.24
C GLN A 123 -9.76 -15.78 14.79
N GLU A 124 -10.33 -15.01 15.72
CA GLU A 124 -11.47 -15.41 16.54
C GLU A 124 -11.14 -16.75 17.23
N ASP A 125 -11.89 -17.80 16.93
CA ASP A 125 -11.75 -19.17 17.41
C ASP A 125 -11.01 -20.09 16.44
N ARG A 126 -10.56 -19.61 15.28
CA ARG A 126 -9.92 -20.46 14.26
C ARG A 126 -8.40 -20.30 14.28
N ALA A 127 -7.70 -21.43 14.27
CA ALA A 127 -6.25 -21.52 14.14
C ALA A 127 -5.85 -22.27 12.86
N GLN A 128 -5.02 -21.67 12.03
CA GLN A 128 -4.51 -22.26 10.78
C GLN A 128 -2.98 -22.30 10.82
N LEU A 129 -2.40 -23.47 10.58
CA LEU A 129 -0.95 -23.66 10.59
C LEU A 129 -0.43 -23.87 9.17
N PHE A 130 0.60 -23.11 8.81
CA PHE A 130 1.36 -23.27 7.58
C PHE A 130 2.80 -23.65 7.90
N ALA A 131 3.38 -24.54 7.09
CA ALA A 131 4.80 -24.86 7.10
C ALA A 131 5.38 -24.45 5.74
N GLY A 132 6.24 -23.43 5.72
CA GLY A 132 6.69 -22.80 4.48
C GLY A 132 5.51 -22.16 3.74
N CYS A 133 5.12 -22.74 2.61
CA CYS A 133 4.02 -22.29 1.75
C CYS A 133 2.79 -23.21 1.75
N GLU A 134 2.85 -24.33 2.46
CA GLU A 134 1.78 -25.32 2.48
C GLU A 134 0.94 -25.15 3.74
N GLU A 135 -0.38 -25.12 3.57
CA GLU A 135 -1.32 -25.26 4.68
C GLU A 135 -1.19 -26.69 5.21
N VAL A 136 -0.85 -26.80 6.49
CA VAL A 136 -0.66 -28.09 7.15
C VAL A 136 -2.02 -28.61 7.58
N ASN A 137 -2.70 -27.86 8.45
CA ASN A 137 -4.01 -28.20 8.99
C ASN A 137 -4.59 -27.01 9.78
N THR A 138 -5.87 -27.12 10.16
CA THR A 138 -6.61 -26.13 10.93
C THR A 138 -7.19 -26.74 12.20
N ALA A 139 -7.44 -25.91 13.21
CA ALA A 139 -8.19 -26.30 14.40
C ALA A 139 -9.09 -25.15 14.88
N GLU A 140 -10.13 -25.51 15.63
CA GLU A 140 -11.06 -24.57 16.25
C GLU A 140 -10.85 -24.59 17.78
N LEU A 141 -10.81 -23.40 18.37
CA LEU A 141 -10.77 -23.15 19.81
C LEU A 141 -12.20 -23.11 20.36
N ASP A 142 -12.38 -23.47 21.62
CA ASP A 142 -13.70 -23.44 22.29
C ASP A 142 -14.20 -22.00 22.49
N VAL A 143 -13.28 -21.03 22.51
CA VAL A 143 -13.55 -19.61 22.71
C VAL A 143 -12.63 -18.76 21.83
N PRO A 144 -13.04 -17.54 21.44
CA PRO A 144 -12.19 -16.64 20.67
C PRO A 144 -10.91 -16.25 21.42
N ILE A 145 -9.79 -16.10 20.72
CA ILE A 145 -8.48 -15.84 21.31
C ILE A 145 -8.43 -14.56 22.14
N GLN A 146 -9.16 -13.51 21.75
CA GLN A 146 -9.25 -12.25 22.49
C GLN A 146 -10.02 -12.36 23.81
N SER A 147 -10.74 -13.46 24.03
CA SER A 147 -11.37 -13.78 25.33
C SER A 147 -10.43 -14.55 26.26
N VAL A 148 -9.36 -15.14 25.72
CA VAL A 148 -8.30 -15.81 26.49
C VAL A 148 -7.21 -14.83 26.91
N LEU A 149 -6.79 -13.98 25.97
CA LEU A 149 -5.77 -12.95 26.16
C LEU A 149 -6.43 -11.58 26.31
N THR A 150 -7.06 -11.36 27.47
CA THR A 150 -7.74 -10.11 27.81
C THR A 150 -6.75 -9.04 28.30
N GLN A 151 -7.15 -7.76 28.23
CA GLN A 151 -6.27 -6.61 28.53
C GLN A 151 -5.78 -6.53 29.99
N ASP A 152 -6.39 -7.28 30.91
CA ASP A 152 -5.97 -7.38 32.32
C ASP A 152 -4.87 -8.43 32.57
N ILE A 153 -4.67 -9.37 31.62
CA ILE A 153 -3.67 -10.45 31.74
C ILE A 153 -2.24 -9.95 31.99
N PRO A 154 -1.74 -8.87 31.37
CA PRO A 154 -0.37 -8.38 31.60
C PRO A 154 -0.03 -8.06 33.06
N ALA A 155 -1.02 -7.70 33.88
CA ALA A 155 -0.81 -7.41 35.30
C ALA A 155 -0.53 -8.69 36.12
N GLY A 156 -1.19 -9.81 35.78
CA GLY A 156 -1.13 -11.07 36.53
C GLY A 156 -0.23 -12.15 35.90
N ALA A 157 0.19 -11.97 34.65
CA ALA A 157 0.92 -12.96 33.88
C ALA A 157 2.15 -12.37 33.19
N GLN A 158 2.97 -13.25 32.60
CA GLN A 158 4.15 -12.85 31.85
C GLN A 158 4.33 -13.74 30.61
N LEU A 159 4.72 -13.14 29.49
CA LEU A 159 5.08 -13.85 28.28
C LEU A 159 6.52 -14.36 28.33
N ARG A 160 6.69 -15.65 28.10
CA ARG A 160 7.96 -16.39 28.07
C ARG A 160 8.14 -17.06 26.71
N VAL A 161 9.39 -17.23 26.29
CA VAL A 161 9.75 -17.89 25.04
C VAL A 161 10.61 -19.12 25.35
N GLY A 162 10.30 -20.26 24.75
CA GLY A 162 11.04 -21.52 24.95
C GLY A 162 10.89 -22.17 26.34
N LYS A 163 10.09 -21.57 27.23
CA LYS A 163 9.80 -22.06 28.60
C LYS A 163 8.33 -22.42 28.68
N GLY A 164 8.02 -23.67 28.99
CA GLY A 164 6.67 -24.05 29.37
C GLY A 164 6.32 -23.68 30.80
N ALA A 165 5.04 -23.47 31.08
CA ALA A 165 4.56 -23.04 32.39
C ALA A 165 4.85 -24.08 33.49
N VAL A 166 4.74 -25.37 33.13
CA VAL A 166 4.98 -26.49 34.06
C VAL A 166 6.29 -27.20 33.74
N SER A 167 6.40 -27.86 32.58
CA SER A 167 7.54 -28.73 32.27
C SER A 167 7.98 -28.74 30.80
N ASP A 168 7.19 -28.16 29.89
CA ASP A 168 7.41 -28.20 28.43
C ASP A 168 8.54 -27.24 27.99
N ARG A 169 9.77 -27.52 28.40
CA ARG A 169 10.97 -26.77 27.99
C ARG A 169 11.34 -27.05 26.54
N PHE A 170 11.55 -26.00 25.75
CA PHE A 170 11.97 -26.15 24.36
C PHE A 170 13.42 -26.65 24.24
N MET A 171 13.61 -27.72 23.47
CA MET A 171 14.92 -28.31 23.20
C MET A 171 15.29 -28.10 21.73
N GLY A 172 16.08 -27.07 21.46
CA GLY A 172 16.43 -26.72 20.09
C GLY A 172 16.98 -25.32 19.92
N VAL A 173 16.80 -24.81 18.71
CA VAL A 173 17.15 -23.45 18.30
C VAL A 173 15.90 -22.70 17.88
N LEU A 174 15.72 -21.47 18.36
CA LEU A 174 14.66 -20.55 17.95
C LEU A 174 15.27 -19.37 17.17
N GLN A 175 14.56 -18.89 16.17
CA GLN A 175 14.91 -17.72 15.36
C GLN A 175 13.63 -17.01 14.91
N ASN A 176 13.65 -15.67 14.89
CA ASN A 176 12.56 -14.85 14.35
C ASN A 176 11.16 -15.18 14.91
N VAL A 177 11.03 -15.40 16.23
CA VAL A 177 9.71 -15.50 16.89
C VAL A 177 9.07 -14.12 16.91
N ARG A 178 8.03 -13.91 16.10
CA ARG A 178 7.42 -12.59 15.84
C ARG A 178 5.91 -12.68 15.77
N PHE A 179 5.23 -11.82 16.49
CA PHE A 179 3.83 -11.49 16.24
C PHE A 179 3.76 -10.39 15.18
N VAL A 180 2.83 -10.51 14.24
CA VAL A 180 2.60 -9.57 13.15
C VAL A 180 1.13 -9.20 13.11
N PHE A 181 0.88 -7.91 12.98
CA PHE A 181 -0.44 -7.28 12.95
C PHE A 181 -0.53 -6.36 11.73
N GLY A 182 -1.73 -5.93 11.35
CA GLY A 182 -1.99 -4.98 10.27
C GLY A 182 -1.71 -5.54 8.87
N THR A 183 -1.72 -6.86 8.72
CA THR A 183 -1.46 -7.56 7.46
C THR A 183 -2.34 -8.81 7.34
N THR A 184 -2.48 -9.33 6.14
CA THR A 184 -3.22 -10.59 5.90
C THR A 184 -2.27 -11.77 5.75
N LEU A 185 -2.81 -12.98 5.93
CA LEU A 185 -2.11 -14.23 5.69
C LEU A 185 -1.58 -14.32 4.24
N GLU A 186 -2.39 -13.91 3.26
CA GLU A 186 -2.02 -13.92 1.84
C GLU A 186 -0.83 -12.99 1.57
N ALA A 187 -0.79 -11.81 2.21
CA ALA A 187 0.34 -10.90 2.10
C ALA A 187 1.63 -11.48 2.70
N ILE A 188 1.54 -12.19 3.83
CA ILE A 188 2.68 -12.92 4.41
C ILE A 188 3.18 -14.01 3.46
N LEU A 189 2.28 -14.86 2.96
CA LEU A 189 2.64 -15.96 2.06
C LEU A 189 3.24 -15.44 0.74
N ARG A 190 2.65 -14.39 0.16
CA ARG A 190 3.21 -13.72 -1.03
C ARG A 190 4.61 -13.17 -0.76
N ASN A 191 4.83 -12.53 0.38
CA ASN A 191 6.15 -12.00 0.76
C ASN A 191 7.18 -13.11 1.06
N LYS A 192 6.72 -14.31 1.44
CA LYS A 192 7.56 -15.53 1.51
C LYS A 192 7.85 -16.15 0.14
N GLY A 193 7.32 -15.59 -0.95
CA GLY A 193 7.48 -16.10 -2.30
C GLY A 193 6.55 -17.27 -2.64
N CYS A 194 5.52 -17.51 -1.83
CA CYS A 194 4.52 -18.54 -2.13
C CYS A 194 3.67 -18.07 -3.32
N GLN A 195 3.79 -18.76 -4.46
CA GLN A 195 2.95 -18.49 -5.64
C GLN A 195 1.51 -18.88 -5.33
N SER A 196 0.59 -17.93 -5.46
CA SER A 196 -0.84 -18.23 -5.47
C SER A 196 -1.17 -18.93 -6.79
N SER A 197 -1.35 -20.25 -6.77
CA SER A 197 -2.00 -20.96 -7.88
C SER A 197 -3.50 -20.66 -7.84
N VAL A 198 -3.89 -19.43 -8.16
CA VAL A 198 -5.25 -19.09 -8.56
C VAL A 198 -5.16 -18.59 -9.99
N THR A 199 -5.38 -19.55 -10.89
CA THR A 199 -5.85 -19.44 -12.28
C THR A 199 -5.71 -18.09 -13.00
N SER A 200 -5.02 -18.12 -14.14
CA SER A 200 -5.30 -17.27 -15.29
C SER A 200 -6.81 -17.15 -15.52
N ASP A 201 -7.37 -15.95 -15.32
CA ASP A 201 -8.41 -15.32 -16.16
C ASP A 201 -9.02 -14.14 -15.39
N THR A 202 -8.37 -12.99 -15.47
CA THR A 202 -8.96 -11.68 -15.77
C THR A 202 -7.90 -10.61 -15.57
N MET A 203 -7.51 -9.94 -16.66
CA MET A 203 -6.93 -8.61 -16.56
C MET A 203 -8.06 -7.67 -16.08
N ILE A 204 -8.12 -7.39 -14.78
CA ILE A 204 -8.75 -6.17 -14.28
C ILE A 204 -7.66 -5.34 -13.62
N LEU A 205 -7.45 -4.18 -14.22
CA LEU A 205 -6.54 -3.15 -13.78
C LEU A 205 -7.15 -2.44 -12.58
N ASP A 206 -6.93 -2.95 -11.37
CA ASP A 206 -7.14 -2.17 -10.14
C ASP A 206 -5.79 -1.65 -9.63
N VAL A 207 -5.52 -0.41 -10.03
CA VAL A 207 -4.51 0.45 -9.42
C VAL A 207 -5.07 0.95 -8.09
N LEU A 208 -4.20 0.94 -7.06
CA LEU A 208 -4.32 1.56 -5.72
C LEU A 208 -4.82 0.65 -4.59
N ASN A 209 -3.89 -0.11 -3.99
CA ASN A 209 -3.54 0.18 -2.59
C ASN A 209 -2.25 -0.53 -2.19
N GLY A 210 -1.26 0.27 -1.79
CA GLY A 210 -0.11 -0.11 -0.96
C GLY A 210 0.64 -1.39 -1.34
N SER A 211 1.88 -1.23 -1.79
CA SER A 211 2.90 -2.22 -1.44
C SER A 211 2.84 -2.41 0.08
N SER A 212 2.20 -3.48 0.55
CA SER A 212 2.23 -3.90 1.95
C SER A 212 3.64 -4.42 2.24
N ALA A 213 4.63 -3.54 2.19
CA ALA A 213 5.83 -3.72 2.97
C ALA A 213 5.34 -3.82 4.41
N ILE A 214 5.52 -4.99 5.02
CA ILE A 214 5.15 -5.25 6.40
C ILE A 214 5.88 -4.19 7.24
N ARG A 215 5.17 -3.18 7.73
CA ARG A 215 5.69 -2.25 8.73
C ARG A 215 5.74 -3.01 10.04
N THR A 216 6.83 -3.71 10.28
CA THR A 216 7.12 -4.20 11.63
C THR A 216 7.60 -3.01 12.45
N GLU A 217 6.74 -2.40 13.25
CA GLU A 217 7.21 -1.65 14.41
C GLU A 217 7.83 -2.66 15.38
N PHE A 218 9.16 -2.70 15.40
CA PHE A 218 9.90 -3.70 16.17
C PHE A 218 10.05 -3.24 17.62
N THR A 219 9.21 -3.74 18.52
CA THR A 219 9.36 -3.53 19.97
C THR A 219 10.41 -4.49 20.53
N GLY A 220 11.71 -4.20 20.31
CA GLY A 220 12.81 -5.05 20.77
C GLY A 220 14.21 -4.44 20.58
N HIS A 221 15.24 -5.03 21.21
CA HIS A 221 16.63 -4.56 21.09
C HIS A 221 17.07 -4.51 19.62
N LYS A 222 17.34 -3.29 19.11
CA LYS A 222 17.95 -3.05 17.80
C LYS A 222 19.24 -3.86 17.67
N THR A 223 19.26 -4.83 16.77
CA THR A 223 20.52 -5.42 16.30
C THR A 223 21.29 -4.34 15.54
N LYS A 224 22.56 -4.16 15.88
CA LYS A 224 23.42 -3.07 15.40
C LYS A 224 23.76 -3.12 13.89
N ASP A 225 23.18 -4.01 13.10
CA ASP A 225 23.55 -4.22 11.69
C ASP A 225 22.31 -4.37 10.77
N LEU A 226 21.30 -3.52 10.93
CA LEU A 226 20.21 -3.38 9.95
C LEU A 226 20.33 -2.13 9.06
N GLN A 227 21.48 -1.46 9.12
CA GLN A 227 21.72 -0.21 8.40
C GLN A 227 22.24 -0.41 6.96
N MET A 228 22.04 -1.58 6.36
CA MET A 228 22.41 -1.84 4.95
C MET A 228 21.21 -2.08 4.01
N VAL A 229 19.97 -1.99 4.49
CA VAL A 229 18.79 -2.18 3.62
C VAL A 229 17.92 -0.91 3.47
N CYS A 230 18.06 0.08 4.36
CA CYS A 230 17.41 1.38 4.17
C CYS A 230 18.46 2.50 4.25
N GLY A 231 18.84 3.04 3.09
CA GLY A 231 19.77 4.18 2.96
C GLY A 231 19.15 5.54 3.28
N PHE A 232 17.93 5.56 3.83
CA PHE A 232 17.20 6.77 4.18
C PHE A 232 16.74 6.68 5.64
N SER A 233 16.87 7.78 6.38
CA SER A 233 16.32 7.86 7.72
C SER A 233 14.79 7.86 7.67
N CYS A 234 14.14 7.50 8.79
CA CYS A 234 12.67 7.63 8.89
C CYS A 234 12.22 9.07 8.67
N GLU A 235 13.04 10.06 9.01
CA GLU A 235 12.78 11.48 8.78
C GLU A 235 12.82 11.82 7.28
N ASP A 236 13.79 11.27 6.53
CA ASP A 236 13.88 11.44 5.07
C ASP A 236 12.66 10.83 4.37
N LEU A 237 12.23 9.64 4.80
CA LEU A 237 11.02 9.00 4.28
C LEU A 237 9.77 9.84 4.57
N ILE A 238 9.62 10.36 5.79
CA ILE A 238 8.50 11.24 6.15
C ILE A 238 8.53 12.52 5.31
N SER A 239 9.72 13.07 5.02
CA SER A 239 9.88 14.23 4.14
C SER A 239 9.42 13.92 2.71
N MET A 240 9.86 12.80 2.14
CA MET A 240 9.42 12.37 0.81
C MET A 240 7.90 12.15 0.73
N PHE A 241 7.29 11.56 1.77
CA PHE A 241 5.83 11.41 1.82
C PHE A 241 5.11 12.76 1.90
N LYS A 242 5.67 13.76 2.59
CA LYS A 242 5.13 15.12 2.60
C LYS A 242 5.22 15.77 1.22
N GLU A 243 6.35 15.62 0.53
CA GLU A 243 6.55 16.14 -0.83
C GLU A 243 5.60 15.48 -1.84
N LEU A 244 5.45 14.16 -1.80
CA LEU A 244 4.52 13.42 -2.67
C LEU A 244 3.05 13.84 -2.43
N LYS A 245 2.66 14.03 -1.16
CA LYS A 245 1.33 14.57 -0.83
C LYS A 245 1.17 16.00 -1.36
N GLY A 246 2.19 16.84 -1.23
CA GLY A 246 2.21 18.20 -1.77
C GLY A 246 2.04 18.22 -3.29
N LEU A 247 2.77 17.35 -4.00
CA LEU A 247 2.66 17.22 -5.45
C LEU A 247 1.25 16.76 -5.87
N GLY A 248 0.62 15.85 -5.13
CA GLY A 248 -0.75 15.41 -5.38
C GLY A 248 -1.78 16.55 -5.30
N VAL A 249 -1.58 17.51 -4.38
CA VAL A 249 -2.42 18.71 -4.27
C VAL A 249 -2.23 19.59 -5.51
N VAL A 250 -0.97 19.87 -5.89
CA VAL A 250 -0.65 20.71 -7.06
C VAL A 250 -1.20 20.10 -8.35
N VAL A 251 -1.06 18.79 -8.55
CA VAL A 251 -1.59 18.09 -9.75
C VAL A 251 -3.12 18.18 -9.79
N LYS A 252 -3.79 18.03 -8.65
CA LYS A 252 -5.25 18.14 -8.56
C LYS A 252 -5.73 19.56 -8.85
N GLU A 253 -5.02 20.56 -8.33
CA GLU A 253 -5.31 21.97 -8.58
C GLU A 253 -5.12 22.33 -10.05
N LEU A 254 -3.98 21.95 -10.65
CA LEU A 254 -3.73 22.12 -12.07
C LEU A 254 -4.77 21.40 -12.94
N SER A 255 -5.18 20.19 -12.55
CA SER A 255 -6.24 19.44 -13.25
C SER A 255 -7.58 20.17 -13.18
N ASN A 256 -7.90 20.83 -12.06
CA ASN A 256 -9.13 21.61 -11.91
C ASN A 256 -9.09 22.88 -12.75
N GLU A 257 -7.97 23.60 -12.75
CA GLU A 257 -7.75 24.80 -13.58
C GLU A 257 -7.84 24.47 -15.08
N LEU A 258 -7.17 23.40 -15.53
CA LEU A 258 -7.26 22.94 -16.91
C LEU A 258 -8.70 22.58 -17.31
N ARG A 259 -9.46 21.93 -16.41
CA ARG A 259 -10.88 21.63 -16.65
C ARG A 259 -11.71 22.90 -16.75
N GLN A 260 -11.44 23.90 -15.92
CA GLN A 260 -12.11 25.19 -15.98
C GLN A 260 -11.80 25.92 -17.29
N LEU A 261 -10.53 26.04 -17.68
CA LEU A 261 -10.11 26.64 -18.95
C LEU A 261 -10.73 25.91 -20.15
N THR A 262 -10.84 24.59 -20.10
CA THR A 262 -11.49 23.80 -21.16
C THR A 262 -12.98 24.15 -21.28
N ASN A 263 -13.68 24.32 -20.16
CA ASN A 263 -15.08 24.71 -20.13
C ASN A 263 -15.30 26.15 -20.61
N GLU A 264 -14.44 27.08 -20.17
CA GLU A 264 -14.46 28.48 -20.63
C GLU A 264 -14.21 28.56 -22.14
N ASN A 265 -13.21 27.84 -22.66
CA ASN A 265 -12.95 27.76 -24.11
C ASN A 265 -14.12 27.16 -24.88
N LYS A 266 -14.83 26.16 -24.34
CA LYS A 266 -16.04 25.61 -24.95
C LYS A 266 -17.17 26.64 -25.00
N LEU A 267 -17.31 27.44 -23.94
CA LEU A 267 -18.30 28.52 -23.87
C LEU A 267 -17.96 29.65 -24.86
N ILE A 268 -16.68 29.99 -24.98
CA ILE A 268 -16.16 30.95 -25.96
C ILE A 268 -16.40 30.43 -27.38
N LYS A 269 -16.09 29.16 -27.67
CA LYS A 269 -16.37 28.52 -28.97
C LYS A 269 -17.85 28.62 -29.35
N ASN A 270 -18.76 28.47 -28.38
CA ASN A 270 -20.20 28.59 -28.60
C ASN A 270 -20.68 30.05 -28.73
N ARG A 271 -20.08 30.99 -27.96
CA ARG A 271 -20.46 32.42 -28.00
C ARG A 271 -19.91 33.17 -29.21
N ILE A 272 -18.67 32.87 -29.63
CA ILE A 272 -18.08 33.55 -30.78
C ILE A 272 -18.73 33.07 -32.08
N GLY A 273 -19.37 31.89 -32.10
CA GLY A 273 -20.16 31.47 -33.27
C GLY A 273 -19.41 31.71 -34.57
N ILE A 274 -18.10 31.41 -34.60
CA ILE A 274 -17.32 31.46 -35.84
C ILE A 274 -17.83 30.30 -36.68
N HIS A 275 -18.93 30.56 -37.38
CA HIS A 275 -19.37 29.72 -38.47
C HIS A 275 -18.18 29.72 -39.44
N SER A 276 -17.63 28.54 -39.70
CA SER A 276 -16.52 28.35 -40.63
C SER A 276 -16.75 29.19 -41.89
N GLY A 277 -15.86 30.15 -42.15
CA GLY A 277 -15.89 30.98 -43.36
C GLY A 277 -16.45 32.40 -43.21
N VAL A 278 -16.87 32.84 -42.02
CA VAL A 278 -17.32 34.23 -41.78
C VAL A 278 -16.12 35.16 -41.53
N CYS A 279 -16.19 36.41 -42.01
CA CYS A 279 -15.18 37.46 -41.82
C CYS A 279 -15.74 38.62 -40.99
N ILE A 280 -14.89 39.33 -40.25
CA ILE A 280 -15.26 40.55 -39.49
C ILE A 280 -14.44 41.71 -40.03
N HIS A 281 -15.11 42.74 -40.55
CA HIS A 281 -14.48 43.98 -41.03
C HIS A 281 -15.20 45.19 -40.43
N ASN A 282 -14.45 46.07 -39.75
CA ASN A 282 -14.98 47.24 -39.02
C ASN A 282 -16.17 46.92 -38.09
N GLY A 283 -16.12 45.76 -37.42
CA GLY A 283 -17.18 45.32 -36.50
C GLY A 283 -18.42 44.73 -37.17
N ILE A 284 -18.48 44.68 -38.51
CA ILE A 284 -19.58 44.06 -39.26
C ILE A 284 -19.20 42.63 -39.63
N VAL A 285 -20.14 41.70 -39.40
CA VAL A 285 -20.00 40.27 -39.73
C VAL A 285 -20.46 40.02 -41.16
N ARG A 286 -19.61 39.41 -41.99
CA ARG A 286 -19.86 39.08 -43.41
C ARG A 286 -19.72 37.57 -43.66
N LYS A 287 -20.64 36.98 -44.41
CA LYS A 287 -20.62 35.55 -44.76
C LYS A 287 -19.49 35.24 -45.74
N ASN A 288 -19.11 33.97 -45.83
CA ASN A 288 -18.12 33.52 -46.82
C ASN A 288 -18.60 33.87 -48.24
N ARG A 289 -17.70 34.41 -49.06
CA ARG A 289 -17.96 34.92 -50.42
C ARG A 289 -18.83 36.18 -50.49
N ASP A 290 -19.15 36.83 -49.37
CA ASP A 290 -19.72 38.16 -49.42
C ASP A 290 -18.71 39.14 -50.04
N GLU A 291 -19.18 39.98 -50.95
CA GLU A 291 -18.44 41.05 -51.60
C GLU A 291 -19.04 42.40 -51.17
N TRP A 292 -18.19 43.38 -50.87
CA TRP A 292 -18.62 44.73 -50.51
C TRP A 292 -17.57 45.77 -50.91
N THR A 293 -18.03 47.00 -51.17
CA THR A 293 -17.17 48.17 -51.34
C THR A 293 -16.95 48.88 -50.00
N VAL A 294 -15.71 49.24 -49.71
CA VAL A 294 -15.34 50.00 -48.50
C VAL A 294 -15.40 51.50 -48.76
N ASP A 295 -14.96 51.89 -49.95
CA ASP A 295 -15.04 53.21 -50.53
C ASP A 295 -15.24 53.06 -52.05
N ASP A 296 -15.32 54.16 -52.78
CA ASP A 296 -15.57 54.16 -54.23
C ASP A 296 -14.52 53.35 -55.02
N CYS A 297 -13.33 53.09 -54.46
CA CYS A 297 -12.20 52.46 -55.13
C CYS A 297 -11.71 51.15 -54.50
N THR A 298 -12.36 50.65 -53.45
CA THR A 298 -11.85 49.49 -52.68
C THR A 298 -12.93 48.44 -52.57
N GLU A 299 -12.67 47.27 -53.15
CA GLU A 299 -13.58 46.14 -53.16
C GLU A 299 -12.98 45.01 -52.32
N CYS A 300 -13.78 44.50 -51.38
CA CYS A 300 -13.36 43.46 -50.45
C CYS A 300 -14.25 42.23 -50.59
N THR A 301 -13.65 41.06 -50.42
CA THR A 301 -14.34 39.78 -50.41
C THR A 301 -13.98 39.02 -49.16
N CYS A 302 -14.95 38.35 -48.56
CA CYS A 302 -14.68 37.39 -47.50
C CYS A 302 -14.28 36.03 -48.10
N GLN A 303 -13.05 35.59 -47.86
CA GLN A 303 -12.55 34.30 -48.29
C GLN A 303 -12.13 33.47 -47.09
N ASN A 304 -12.96 32.49 -46.71
CA ASN A 304 -12.67 31.50 -45.66
C ASN A 304 -12.10 32.14 -44.38
N SER A 305 -12.83 33.12 -43.83
CA SER A 305 -12.47 33.87 -42.61
C SER A 305 -11.32 34.88 -42.73
N ALA A 306 -10.83 35.14 -43.94
CA ALA A 306 -9.95 36.27 -44.24
C ALA A 306 -10.66 37.32 -45.12
N THR A 307 -10.58 38.59 -44.73
CA THR A 307 -11.01 39.70 -45.58
C THR A 307 -9.89 40.03 -46.58
N VAL A 308 -10.16 39.86 -47.86
CA VAL A 308 -9.22 40.17 -48.95
C VAL A 308 -9.75 41.39 -49.70
N CYS A 309 -9.01 42.49 -49.65
CA CYS A 309 -9.38 43.74 -50.31
C CYS A 309 -8.45 44.02 -51.49
N ARG A 310 -9.03 44.48 -52.60
CA ARG A 310 -8.32 44.95 -53.78
C ARG A 310 -8.70 46.39 -54.08
N LYS A 311 -7.69 47.19 -54.42
CA LYS A 311 -7.89 48.56 -54.88
C LYS A 311 -8.14 48.55 -56.38
N ILE A 312 -9.22 49.18 -56.82
CA ILE A 312 -9.55 49.36 -58.23
C ILE A 312 -8.44 50.22 -58.85
N SER A 313 -7.82 49.70 -59.91
CA SER A 313 -6.81 50.41 -60.68
C SER A 313 -7.47 50.99 -61.92
N CYS A 314 -7.46 52.32 -62.04
CA CYS A 314 -8.11 53.00 -63.15
C CYS A 314 -7.22 53.04 -64.40
N PRO A 315 -7.80 52.91 -65.60
CA PRO A 315 -7.07 53.08 -66.84
C PRO A 315 -6.59 54.54 -67.00
N LEU A 316 -5.44 54.72 -67.63
CA LEU A 316 -4.99 56.04 -68.07
C LEU A 316 -5.87 56.51 -69.22
N ILE A 317 -6.58 57.63 -69.04
CA ILE A 317 -7.44 58.23 -70.06
C ILE A 317 -6.82 59.54 -70.58
N PRO A 318 -6.52 59.66 -71.89
CA PRO A 318 -5.89 60.85 -72.47
C PRO A 318 -6.95 61.87 -72.91
N CYS A 319 -7.66 62.47 -71.96
CA CYS A 319 -8.63 63.54 -72.24
C CYS A 319 -8.51 64.70 -71.25
N ALA A 320 -8.81 65.92 -71.72
CA ALA A 320 -8.71 67.13 -70.92
C ALA A 320 -9.86 67.30 -69.91
N ASN A 321 -11.05 66.78 -70.24
CA ASN A 321 -12.27 66.90 -69.43
C ASN A 321 -12.63 65.55 -68.78
N ALA A 322 -11.77 65.08 -67.89
CA ALA A 322 -12.02 63.89 -67.09
C ALA A 322 -12.82 64.26 -65.83
N THR A 323 -13.98 63.63 -65.62
CA THR A 323 -14.76 63.75 -64.39
C THR A 323 -14.97 62.37 -63.77
N VAL A 324 -14.98 62.31 -62.44
CA VAL A 324 -15.35 61.09 -61.70
C VAL A 324 -16.82 61.23 -61.33
N PRO A 325 -17.73 60.42 -61.89
CA PRO A 325 -19.13 60.45 -61.48
C PRO A 325 -19.29 60.07 -60.00
N ASP A 326 -20.30 60.63 -59.34
CA ASP A 326 -20.61 60.32 -57.94
C ASP A 326 -20.80 58.80 -57.74
N GLY A 327 -20.02 58.21 -56.84
CA GLY A 327 -20.05 56.77 -56.54
C GLY A 327 -19.22 55.87 -57.46
N GLU A 328 -18.44 56.41 -58.39
CA GLU A 328 -17.49 55.66 -59.22
C GLU A 328 -16.03 55.89 -58.81
N CYS A 329 -15.18 54.86 -58.88
CA CYS A 329 -13.74 55.02 -58.64
C CYS A 329 -13.03 55.81 -59.75
N CYS A 330 -13.41 55.53 -61.00
CA CYS A 330 -12.56 55.84 -62.15
C CYS A 330 -13.10 57.01 -62.96
N PRO A 331 -12.21 57.91 -63.41
CA PRO A 331 -12.63 59.04 -64.21
C PRO A 331 -13.09 58.57 -65.58
N ARG A 332 -14.08 59.29 -66.13
CA ARG A 332 -14.55 59.14 -67.50
C ARG A 332 -14.33 60.44 -68.25
N CYS A 333 -14.04 60.35 -69.54
CA CYS A 333 -14.02 61.52 -70.40
C CYS A 333 -15.45 61.99 -70.62
N GLY A 334 -15.73 63.26 -70.35
CA GLY A 334 -16.97 63.88 -70.80
C GLY A 334 -17.06 63.80 -72.32
N THR A 335 -18.21 63.38 -72.86
CA THR A 335 -18.48 63.44 -74.30
C THR A 335 -18.47 64.90 -74.74
N PRO A 336 -17.62 65.30 -75.71
CA PRO A 336 -17.61 66.68 -76.18
C PRO A 336 -18.71 66.88 -77.22
N SER A 337 -19.94 67.16 -76.79
CA SER A 337 -20.90 68.05 -77.48
C SER A 337 -22.15 68.31 -76.62
N ASP A 338 -22.43 69.61 -76.46
CA ASP A 338 -23.70 70.34 -76.24
C ASP A 338 -24.60 70.05 -75.03
#